data_AF-A0A7V8Y861-F1
#
_entry.id   AF-A0A7V8Y861-F1
#
_cell.length_a   1.000
_cell.length_b   1.000
_cell.length_c   1.000
_cell.angle_alpha   90.00
_cell.angle_beta   90.00
_cell.angle_gamma   90.00
#
_symmetry.space_group_name_H-M   'P 1'
#
loop_
_entity.id
_entity.type
_entity.pdbx_description
1 polymer ?
#
loop_
_entity_poly.entity_id
_entity_poly.type
_entity_poly.pdbx_seq_one_letter_code
_entity_poly.pdbx_strand_id
1 'polypeptide(L)' 'MHATVLKVMVDLGIEVAAGDALMVLEAMKMETVVRATHAGTVAEINAAAGQTVAAGQILVTLS' A
#
# COMPACT_ATOMS: atom_id res chain seq x y z
N MET A 1 16.65 -2.58 -1.46
CA MET A 1 15.90 -3.17 -0.31
C MET A 1 14.58 -3.65 -0.86
N HIS A 2 14.23 -4.92 -0.61
CA HIS A 2 12.98 -5.54 -1.07
C HIS A 2 12.07 -5.75 0.15
N ALA A 3 10.77 -5.64 -0.07
CA ALA A 3 9.74 -5.97 0.90
C ALA A 3 8.67 -6.84 0.26
N THR A 4 7.93 -7.60 1.05
CA THR A 4 6.80 -8.41 0.58
C THR A 4 5.50 -7.77 1.04
N VAL A 5 4.51 -7.68 0.16
CA VAL A 5 3.18 -7.20 0.53
C VAL A 5 2.50 -8.26 1.36
N LEU A 6 2.27 -8.00 2.64
CA LEU A 6 1.60 -8.94 3.54
C LEU A 6 0.09 -8.92 3.32
N LYS A 7 -0.48 -7.70 3.20
CA LYS A 7 -1.92 -7.50 3.06
C LYS A 7 -2.22 -6.16 2.37
N VAL A 8 -3.18 -6.16 1.47
CA VAL A 8 -3.83 -4.95 0.96
C VAL A 8 -5.11 -4.71 1.77
N MET A 9 -5.33 -3.49 2.23
CA MET A 9 -6.42 -3.14 3.16
C MET A 9 -7.52 -2.30 2.50
N VAL A 10 -7.34 -1.92 1.25
CA VAL A 10 -8.25 -1.07 0.47
C VAL A 10 -8.56 -1.71 -0.86
N ASP A 11 -9.73 -1.37 -1.40
CA ASP A 11 -10.16 -1.78 -2.74
C ASP A 11 -10.17 -0.58 -3.69
N LEU A 12 -10.14 -0.88 -4.99
CA LEU A 12 -10.24 0.12 -6.04
C LEU A 12 -11.55 0.91 -5.92
N GLY A 13 -11.48 2.24 -6.03
CA GLY A 13 -12.65 3.13 -5.99
C GLY A 13 -13.13 3.48 -4.59
N ILE A 14 -12.46 3.03 -3.53
CA ILE A 14 -12.79 3.42 -2.15
C ILE A 14 -12.19 4.78 -1.80
N GLU A 15 -12.93 5.61 -1.08
CA GLU A 15 -12.44 6.84 -0.46
C GLU A 15 -11.61 6.53 0.79
N VAL A 16 -10.46 7.19 0.92
CA VAL A 16 -9.56 7.10 2.07
C VAL A 16 -9.27 8.50 2.62
N ALA A 17 -9.06 8.59 3.93
CA ALA A 17 -8.60 9.80 4.60
C ALA A 17 -7.07 9.82 4.72
N ALA A 18 -6.50 11.01 4.95
CA ALA A 18 -5.09 11.13 5.27
C ALA A 18 -4.74 10.33 6.54
N GLY A 19 -3.73 9.47 6.45
CA GLY A 19 -3.30 8.59 7.54
C GLY A 19 -3.93 7.20 7.55
N ASP A 20 -4.95 6.94 6.72
CA ASP A 20 -5.57 5.63 6.60
C ASP A 20 -4.59 4.58 6.09
N ALA A 21 -4.71 3.36 6.62
CA ALA A 21 -3.84 2.25 6.26
C ALA A 21 -4.26 1.67 4.90
N LEU A 22 -3.34 1.66 3.95
CA LEU A 22 -3.56 1.16 2.59
C LEU A 22 -3.11 -0.30 2.44
N MET A 23 -1.95 -0.63 2.99
CA MET A 23 -1.39 -1.98 2.97
C MET A 23 -0.31 -2.17 4.02
N VAL A 24 0.08 -3.41 4.25
CA VAL A 24 1.19 -3.80 5.13
C VAL A 24 2.28 -4.46 4.31
N LEU A 25 3.51 -3.99 4.49
CA LEU A 25 4.72 -4.57 3.92
C LEU A 25 5.50 -5.30 5.01
N GLU A 26 6.15 -6.40 4.67
CA GLU A 26 7.07 -7.14 5.53
C GLU A 26 8.47 -7.11 4.92
N ALA A 27 9.46 -6.72 5.73
CA ALA A 27 10.86 -6.79 5.37
C ALA A 27 11.68 -7.16 6.60
N MET A 28 12.47 -8.22 6.50
CA MET A 28 13.36 -8.67 7.59
C MET A 28 12.62 -8.88 8.92
N LYS A 29 11.41 -9.47 8.91
CA LYS A 29 10.54 -9.67 10.08
C LYS A 29 9.96 -8.38 10.68
N MET A 30 10.14 -7.23 10.02
CA MET A 30 9.51 -5.98 10.41
C MET A 30 8.33 -5.68 9.50
N GLU A 31 7.18 -5.41 10.10
CA GLU A 31 5.98 -4.96 9.40
C GLU A 31 5.95 -3.44 9.32
N THR A 32 5.67 -2.91 8.14
CA THR A 32 5.52 -1.48 7.88
C THR A 32 4.16 -1.22 7.28
N VAL A 33 3.38 -0.36 7.93
CA VAL A 33 2.06 0.05 7.42
C VAL A 33 2.26 1.22 6.46
N VAL A 34 1.84 1.04 5.22
CA VAL A 34 1.77 2.12 4.24
C VAL A 34 0.46 2.87 4.46
N ARG A 35 0.57 4.19 4.66
CA ARG A 35 -0.57 5.06 4.95
C ARG A 35 -0.78 6.08 3.84
N ALA A 36 -2.03 6.47 3.63
CA ALA A 36 -2.39 7.55 2.71
C ALA A 36 -1.78 8.88 3.16
N THR A 37 -1.13 9.59 2.24
CA THR A 37 -0.50 10.89 2.52
C THR A 37 -1.52 12.02 2.54
N HIS A 38 -2.64 11.86 1.83
CA HIS A 38 -3.77 12.79 1.79
C HIS A 38 -5.08 11.99 1.63
N ALA A 39 -6.21 12.67 1.82
CA ALA A 39 -7.52 12.10 1.50
C ALA A 39 -7.72 12.04 -0.03
N GLY A 40 -8.41 11.02 -0.52
CA GLY A 40 -8.66 10.83 -1.95
C GLY A 40 -9.34 9.51 -2.23
N THR A 41 -9.51 9.18 -3.50
CA THR A 41 -10.06 7.88 -3.93
C THR A 41 -8.95 6.97 -4.44
N VAL A 42 -8.99 5.69 -4.10
CA VAL A 42 -8.03 4.69 -4.60
C VAL A 42 -8.25 4.50 -6.10
N ALA A 43 -7.37 5.11 -6.89
CA ALA A 43 -7.45 5.10 -8.35
C ALA A 43 -6.78 3.87 -8.96
N GLU A 44 -5.70 3.37 -8.35
CA GLU A 44 -4.98 2.18 -8.80
C GLU A 44 -4.33 1.45 -7.62
N ILE A 45 -4.25 0.11 -7.72
CA ILE A 45 -3.50 -0.75 -6.81
C ILE A 45 -2.55 -1.62 -7.65
N ASN A 46 -1.25 -1.34 -7.57
CA ASN A 46 -0.18 -1.96 -8.36
C ASN A 46 0.57 -3.06 -7.59
N ALA A 47 -0.03 -3.56 -6.51
CA ALA A 47 0.58 -4.51 -5.59
C ALA A 47 -0.48 -5.49 -5.05
N ALA A 48 -0.14 -6.78 -4.99
CA ALA A 48 -1.00 -7.83 -4.43
C ALA A 48 -0.35 -8.52 -3.23
N ALA A 49 -1.16 -9.10 -2.33
CA ALA A 49 -0.63 -9.86 -1.20
C ALA A 49 0.26 -11.03 -1.68
N GLY A 50 1.40 -11.21 -1.02
CA GLY A 50 2.45 -12.16 -1.39
C GLY A 50 3.46 -11.64 -2.44
N GLN A 51 3.22 -10.48 -3.06
CA GLN A 51 4.13 -9.92 -4.06
C GLN A 51 5.34 -9.26 -3.40
N THR A 52 6.54 -9.51 -3.94
CA THR A 52 7.74 -8.76 -3.58
C THR A 52 7.81 -7.45 -4.36
N VAL A 53 8.08 -6.35 -3.64
CA VAL A 53 8.20 -4.99 -4.18
C VAL A 53 9.58 -4.42 -3.90
N ALA A 54 10.03 -3.53 -4.78
CA ALA A 54 11.29 -2.82 -4.63
C ALA A 54 11.08 -1.38 -4.12
N ALA A 55 12.10 -0.83 -3.48
CA ALA A 55 12.10 0.60 -3.12
C ALA A 55 11.86 1.47 -4.37
N GLY A 56 10.94 2.42 -4.28
CA GLY A 56 10.56 3.32 -5.37
C GLY A 56 9.49 2.77 -6.33
N GLN A 57 9.06 1.51 -6.16
CA GLN A 57 7.91 0.99 -6.91
C GLN A 57 6.61 1.66 -6.45
N ILE A 58 5.78 2.08 -7.39
CA ILE A 58 4.44 2.62 -7.10
C ILE A 58 3.54 1.48 -6.65
N LEU A 59 2.90 1.64 -5.49
CA LEU A 59 2.03 0.63 -4.88
C LEU A 59 0.56 0.98 -5.04
N VAL A 60 0.19 2.23 -4.76
CA VAL A 60 -1.18 2.76 -4.82
C VAL A 60 -1.14 4.17 -5.37
N THR A 61 -2.11 4.51 -6.21
CA THR A 61 -2.36 5.88 -6.68
C THR A 61 -3.66 6.38 -6.08
N LEU A 62 -3.64 7.59 -5.52
CA LEU A 62 -4.83 8.28 -5.03
C LEU A 62 -5.17 9.44 -5.98
N SER A 63 -6.46 9.64 -6.25
CA SER A 63 -7.00 10.80 -6.98
C SER A 63 -7.63 11.81 -6.03
#